data_AF-A0A821DKE1-F1
#
_entry.id   AF-A0A821DKE1-F1
#
_cell.length_a   1.000
_cell.length_b   1.000
_cell.length_c   1.000
_cell.angle_alpha   90.00
_cell.angle_beta   90.00
_cell.angle_gamma   90.00
#
_symmetry.space_group_name_H-M   'P 1'
#
loop_
_entity.id
_entity.type
_entity.pdbx_description
1 polymer ?
#
loop_
_entity_poly.entity_id
_entity_poly.type
_entity_poly.pdbx_seq_one_letter_code
_entity_poly.pdbx_strand_id
1 'polypeptide(L)' 'ALEWCQQFLGGIWSTISIDEMILERVPGGLSNYLYSCSLPNHIETQNSEPRKVLLRYFSEVLEFVIEFYLLILKDLW' A
#
# COMPACT_ATOMS: atom_id res chain seq x y z
N ALA A 1 0.34 -4.20 -5.43
CA ALA A 1 0.75 -2.77 -5.53
C ALA A 1 1.03 -2.38 -6.97
N LEU A 2 1.87 -3.14 -7.69
CA LEU A 2 2.17 -2.93 -9.11
C LEU A 2 0.92 -2.89 -9.99
N GLU A 3 0.08 -3.92 -9.95
CA GLU A 3 -1.15 -4.00 -10.76
C GLU A 3 -2.05 -2.77 -10.58
N TRP A 4 -2.24 -2.32 -9.35
CA TRP A 4 -3.01 -1.11 -9.06
C TRP A 4 -2.36 0.15 -9.62
N CYS A 5 -1.04 0.29 -9.53
CA CYS A 5 -0.34 1.44 -10.11
C CYS A 5 -0.44 1.43 -11.65
N GLN A 6 -0.25 0.26 -12.26
CA GLN A 6 -0.38 0.04 -13.71
C GLN A 6 -1.77 0.39 -14.23
N GLN A 7 -2.81 -0.02 -13.50
CA GLN A 7 -4.19 0.18 -13.92
C GLN A 7 -4.68 1.62 -13.76
N PHE A 8 -4.21 2.36 -12.75
CA PHE A 8 -4.84 3.64 -12.37
C PHE A 8 -4.01 4.90 -12.62
N LEU A 9 -2.68 4.81 -12.71
CA LEU A 9 -1.82 6.01 -12.77
C LEU A 9 -1.45 6.43 -14.20
N GLY A 10 -1.54 5.51 -15.16
CA GLY A 10 -1.16 5.76 -16.55
C GLY A 10 0.32 6.12 -16.73
N GLY A 11 0.67 6.64 -17.91
CA GLY A 11 2.06 7.00 -18.23
C GLY A 11 3.03 5.84 -18.03
N ILE A 12 4.22 6.12 -17.47
CA ILE A 12 5.22 5.10 -17.16
C ILE A 12 4.70 4.00 -16.23
N TRP A 13 3.76 4.32 -15.33
CA TRP A 13 3.24 3.32 -14.41
C TRP A 13 2.55 2.18 -15.13
N SER A 14 1.98 2.41 -16.32
CA SER A 14 1.29 1.37 -17.09
C SER A 14 2.23 0.28 -17.64
N THR A 15 3.53 0.57 -17.74
CA THR A 15 4.53 -0.31 -18.36
C THR A 15 5.70 -0.67 -17.44
N ILE A 16 5.86 -0.01 -16.29
CA ILE A 16 6.94 -0.30 -15.35
C ILE A 16 6.89 -1.75 -14.85
N SER A 17 8.06 -2.39 -14.74
CA SER A 17 8.20 -3.74 -14.19
C SER A 17 8.23 -3.75 -12.65
N ILE A 18 8.03 -4.91 -12.05
CA ILE A 18 8.11 -5.06 -10.58
C ILE A 18 9.53 -4.76 -10.05
N ASP A 19 10.56 -5.10 -10.82
CA ASP A 19 11.97 -4.98 -10.42
C ASP A 19 12.47 -3.53 -10.45
N GLU A 20 11.83 -2.68 -11.26
CA GLU A 20 12.13 -1.24 -11.35
C GLU A 20 11.32 -0.42 -10.34
N MET A 21 10.12 -0.88 -9.99
CA MET A 21 9.25 -0.17 -9.07
C MET A 21 9.82 -0.19 -7.65
N ILE A 22 9.97 0.99 -7.04
CA ILE A 22 10.34 1.10 -5.62
C ILE A 22 9.08 0.96 -4.78
N LEU A 23 9.02 -0.08 -3.94
CA LEU A 23 7.91 -0.36 -3.04
C LEU A 23 8.39 -0.42 -1.58
N GLU A 24 7.89 0.49 -0.75
CA GLU A 24 8.26 0.60 0.66
C GLU A 24 7.02 0.49 1.56
N ARG A 25 7.07 -0.36 2.59
CA ARG A 25 6.03 -0.41 3.62
C ARG A 25 6.15 0.82 4.51
N VAL A 26 5.08 1.60 4.62
CA VAL A 26 5.00 2.76 5.53
C VAL A 26 4.35 2.32 6.84
N PRO A 27 4.91 2.60 8.03
CA PRO A 27 4.25 2.25 9.29
C PRO A 27 2.79 2.72 9.34
N GLY A 28 1.89 1.86 9.82
CA GLY A 28 0.45 2.13 9.83
C GLY A 28 -0.28 1.32 10.90
N GLY A 29 -1.58 1.54 11.02
CA GLY A 29 -2.45 0.80 11.94
C GLY A 29 -2.75 -0.62 11.47
N LEU A 30 -3.41 -1.41 12.33
CA LEU A 30 -3.68 -2.84 12.12
C LEU A 30 -4.54 -3.15 10.88
N SER A 31 -5.45 -2.24 10.53
CA SER A 31 -6.36 -2.36 9.38
C SER A 31 -5.96 -1.49 8.19
N ASN A 32 -4.84 -0.76 8.31
CA ASN A 32 -4.49 0.30 7.40
C ASN A 32 -3.08 0.08 6.85
N TYR A 33 -2.98 -0.80 5.86
CA TYR A 33 -1.73 -1.11 5.20
C TYR A 33 -1.41 0.00 4.20
N LEU A 34 -0.33 0.72 4.49
CA LEU A 34 0.20 1.81 3.68
C LEU A 34 1.48 1.37 2.97
N TYR A 35 1.54 1.62 1.68
CA TYR A 35 2.71 1.39 0.86
C TYR A 35 3.07 2.65 0.07
N SER A 36 4.32 3.06 0.16
CA SER A 36 4.90 4.09 -0.69
C SER A 36 5.39 3.41 -1.97
N CYS A 37 4.82 3.83 -3.10
CA CYS A 37 5.12 3.33 -4.42
C CYS A 37 5.79 4.47 -5.20
N SER A 38 6.99 4.28 -5.74
CA SER A 38 7.72 5.33 -6.48
C SER A 38 8.47 4.84 -7.71
N LEU A 39 8.62 5.74 -8.69
CA LEU A 39 9.50 5.57 -9.85
C LEU A 39 10.96 5.88 -9.47
N PRO A 40 11.94 5.12 -9.97
CA PRO A 40 13.36 5.44 -9.84
C PRO A 40 13.72 6.79 -10.45
N ASN A 41 14.72 7.47 -9.89
CA ASN A 41 15.16 8.79 -10.36
C ASN A 41 15.62 8.81 -11.83
N HIS A 42 16.10 7.68 -12.36
CA HIS A 42 16.57 7.58 -13.74
C HIS A 42 15.44 7.37 -14.77
N ILE A 43 14.22 7.06 -14.33
CA ILE A 43 13.06 6.92 -15.21
C ILE A 43 12.39 8.28 -15.36
N GLU A 44 12.34 8.79 -16.59
CA GLU A 44 11.63 10.02 -16.92
C GLU A 44 10.13 9.77 -17.06
N THR A 45 9.32 10.62 -16.43
CA THR A 45 7.86 10.62 -16.59
C THR A 45 7.50 11.21 -17.94
N GLN A 46 6.56 10.58 -18.65
CA GLN A 46 6.20 10.98 -20.01
C GLN A 46 5.12 12.06 -20.04
N ASN A 47 4.29 12.14 -19.01
CA ASN A 47 3.17 13.07 -18.89
C ASN A 47 3.16 13.73 -17.49
N SER A 48 1.97 14.01 -16.99
CA SER A 48 1.70 14.54 -15.65
C SER A 48 1.54 13.44 -14.59
N GLU A 49 1.98 12.20 -14.85
CA GLU A 49 1.86 11.13 -13.86
C GLU A 49 2.73 11.42 -12.62
N PRO A 50 2.25 11.09 -11.42
CA PRO A 50 3.01 11.33 -10.20
C PRO A 50 4.22 10.38 -10.13
N ARG A 51 5.38 10.87 -9.68
CA ARG A 51 6.56 10.01 -9.46
C ARG A 51 6.44 9.12 -8.23
N LYS A 52 5.58 9.49 -7.29
CA LYS A 52 5.40 8.82 -6.00
C LYS A 52 3.94 8.90 -5.58
N VAL A 53 3.40 7.77 -5.13
CA VAL A 53 2.02 7.64 -4.67
C VAL A 53 1.97 6.81 -3.39
N LEU A 54 0.94 7.05 -2.57
CA LEU A 54 0.68 6.27 -1.37
C LEU A 54 -0.50 5.33 -1.65
N LEU A 55 -0.24 4.03 -1.67
CA LEU A 55 -1.27 3.01 -1.77
C LEU A 55 -1.78 2.68 -0.36
N ARG A 56 -3.10 2.79 -0.18
CA ARG A 56 -3.80 2.45 1.06
C ARG A 56 -4.69 1.24 0.84
N TYR A 57 -4.38 0.13 1.52
CA TYR A 57 -5.20 -1.07 1.52
C TYR A 57 -5.89 -1.21 2.88
N PHE A 58 -7.21 -1.28 2.86
CA PHE A 58 -8.04 -1.55 4.02
C PHE A 58 -8.29 -3.04 4.11
N SER A 59 -7.88 -3.66 5.21
CA SER A 59 -8.34 -5.01 5.53
C SER A 59 -9.53 -4.95 6.47
N GLU A 60 -10.44 -5.93 6.36
CA GLU A 60 -11.37 -6.20 7.45
C GLU A 60 -10.56 -6.71 8.64
N VAL A 61 -10.62 -5.96 9.74
CA VAL A 61 -10.05 -6.36 11.03
C VAL A 61 -11.19 -6.45 12.03
N LEU A 62 -12.31 -7.07 11.62
CA LEU A 62 -13.46 -7.14 12.50
C LEU A 62 -13.36 -8.37 13.41
N GLU A 63 -13.11 -9.56 12.86
CA GLU A 63 -13.13 -10.80 13.67
C GLU A 63 -11.95 -10.91 14.63
N PHE A 64 -10.71 -10.73 14.16
CA PHE A 64 -9.51 -10.90 15.00
C PHE A 64 -9.40 -9.87 16.13
N VAL A 65 -9.83 -8.63 15.89
CA VAL A 65 -9.79 -7.58 16.92
C VAL A 65 -10.88 -7.78 17.95
N ILE A 66 -12.08 -8.20 17.54
CA ILE A 66 -13.14 -8.56 18.48
C ILE A 66 -12.68 -9.71 19.37
N GLU A 67 -12.12 -10.79 18.81
CA GLU A 67 -11.61 -11.90 19.62
C GLU A 67 -10.46 -11.49 20.55
N PHE A 68 -9.52 -10.66 20.07
CA PHE A 68 -8.42 -10.16 20.88
C PHE A 68 -8.88 -9.29 22.04
N TYR A 69 -9.83 -8.36 21.80
CA TYR A 69 -10.43 -7.58 22.88
C TYR A 69 -11.22 -8.45 23.85
N LEU A 70 -11.95 -9.45 23.36
CA LEU A 70 -12.67 -10.39 24.21
C LEU A 70 -11.73 -11.26 25.05
N LEU A 71 -10.57 -11.67 24.50
CA LEU A 71 -9.51 -12.37 25.22
C LEU A 71 -8.94 -11.49 26.34
N ILE A 72 -8.54 -10.26 26.03
CA ILE A 72 -8.03 -9.31 27.03
C ILE A 72 -9.06 -9.07 28.13
N LEU A 73 -10.34 -8.89 27.77
CA LEU A 73 -11.40 -8.70 28.75
C LEU A 73 -11.65 -9.95 29.58
N LYS A 74 -11.60 -11.16 29.00
CA LYS A 74 -11.71 -12.42 29.76
C LYS A 74 -10.57 -12.63 30.75
N ASP A 75 -9.36 -12.19 30.42
CA ASP A 75 -8.21 -12.29 31.33
C ASP A 75 -8.24 -11.23 32.45
N LEU A 76 -9.14 -10.25 32.36
CA LEU A 76 -9.33 -9.16 33.34
C LEU A 76 -10.55 -9.34 34.26
N TRP A 77 -11.32 -10.44 34.15
CA TRP A 77 -12.48 -10.76 34.99
C TRP A 77 -12.49 -12.21 35.49
#